data_AF-A0A9P9Z762-F1
#
_entry.id   AF-A0A9P9Z762-F1
#
_cell.length_a   1.000
_cell.length_b   1.000
_cell.length_c   1.000
_cell.angle_alpha   90.00
_cell.angle_beta   90.00
_cell.angle_gamma   90.00
#
_symmetry.space_group_name_H-M   'P 1'
#
loop_
_entity.id
_entity.type
_entity.pdbx_description
1 polymer ?
#
loop_
_entity_poly.entity_id
_entity_poly.type
_entity_poly.pdbx_seq_one_letter_code
_entity_poly.pdbx_strand_id
1 'polypeptide(L)'
;MEVWALEGFGVAHILQEMLTYKSDHIRARKEVFNTMLIGGRAPNPDDDVPESFRVLVRELRSLALELNYFLISEKNFQIHRKDV
;
A
#
# COMPACT_ATOMS: atom_id res chain seq x y z
N MET A 1 12.54 5.16 -14.48
CA MET A 1 13.92 5.38 -13.96
C MET A 1 13.90 6.05 -12.59
N GLU A 2 12.86 6.82 -12.30
CA GLU A 2 12.65 7.70 -11.16
C GLU A 2 12.39 6.91 -9.87
N VAL A 3 11.64 5.81 -9.96
CA VAL A 3 11.40 4.88 -8.84
C VAL A 3 12.71 4.30 -8.33
N TRP A 4 13.58 3.82 -9.23
CA TRP A 4 14.89 3.28 -8.86
C TRP A 4 15.81 4.32 -8.22
N ALA A 5 15.68 5.59 -8.60
CA ALA A 5 16.42 6.66 -7.92
C ALA A 5 15.96 6.78 -6.46
N LEU A 6 14.65 6.84 -6.21
CA LEU A 6 14.09 6.93 -4.86
C LEU A 6 14.42 5.69 -4.00
N GLU A 7 14.39 4.51 -4.60
CA GLU A 7 14.79 3.25 -3.96
C GLU A 7 16.28 3.24 -3.62
N GLY A 8 17.15 3.68 -4.55
CA GLY A 8 18.60 3.76 -4.33
C GLY A 8 19.01 4.75 -3.23
N PHE A 9 18.24 5.83 -3.05
CA PHE A 9 18.42 6.76 -1.93
C PHE A 9 17.83 6.26 -0.61
N GLY A 10 17.09 5.13 -0.61
CA GLY A 10 16.46 4.57 0.58
C GLY A 10 15.27 5.39 1.11
N VAL A 11 14.63 6.20 0.26
CA VAL A 11 13.56 7.11 0.69
C VAL A 11 12.19 6.44 0.63
N ALA A 12 11.98 5.47 1.51
CA ALA A 12 10.79 4.62 1.52
C ALA A 12 9.47 5.42 1.62
N HIS A 13 9.41 6.43 2.51
CA HIS A 13 8.19 7.21 2.72
C HIS A 13 7.84 8.11 1.54
N ILE A 14 8.82 8.71 0.87
CA ILE A 14 8.55 9.55 -0.32
C ILE A 14 8.11 8.66 -1.49
N LEU A 15 8.75 7.51 -1.67
CA LEU A 15 8.33 6.56 -2.69
C LEU A 15 6.90 6.08 -2.45
N GLN A 16 6.58 5.69 -1.21
CA GLN A 16 5.23 5.31 -0.82
C GLN A 16 4.24 6.46 -1.08
N GLU A 17 4.61 7.70 -0.74
CA GLU A 17 3.75 8.86 -0.95
C GLU A 17 3.42 9.09 -2.44
N MET A 18 4.44 8.95 -3.29
CA MET A 18 4.28 9.06 -4.75
C MET A 18 3.35 7.99 -5.31
N LEU A 19 3.45 6.75 -4.82
CA LEU A 19 2.64 5.62 -5.29
C LEU A 19 1.21 5.59 -4.72
N THR A 20 0.97 6.25 -3.59
CA THR A 20 -0.32 6.18 -2.87
C THR A 20 -1.08 7.50 -2.95
N TYR A 21 -0.91 8.40 -1.96
CA TYR A 21 -1.71 9.62 -1.81
C TYR A 21 -1.59 10.57 -3.00
N LYS A 22 -0.45 10.57 -3.69
CA LYS A 22 -0.18 11.46 -4.83
C LYS A 22 -0.59 10.87 -6.19
N SER A 23 -0.88 9.58 -6.26
CA SER A 23 -1.27 8.91 -7.51
C SER A 23 -2.71 8.39 -7.41
N ASP A 24 -2.88 7.19 -6.84
CA ASP A 24 -4.05 6.36 -7.12
C ASP A 24 -4.98 6.19 -5.92
N HIS A 25 -4.52 6.53 -4.71
CA HIS A 25 -5.29 6.28 -3.50
C HIS A 25 -6.35 7.37 -3.23
N ILE A 26 -7.58 7.17 -3.69
CA ILE A 26 -8.62 8.20 -3.73
C ILE A 26 -9.03 8.66 -2.33
N ARG A 27 -9.21 7.71 -1.40
CA ARG A 27 -9.59 8.01 -0.02
C ARG A 27 -8.50 8.81 0.68
N ALA A 28 -7.28 8.27 0.66
CA ALA A 28 -6.15 8.88 1.34
C ALA A 28 -5.80 10.25 0.73
N ARG A 29 -5.95 10.44 -0.59
CA ARG A 29 -5.78 11.75 -1.25
C ARG A 29 -6.77 12.80 -0.77
N LYS A 30 -8.04 12.42 -0.55
CA LYS A 30 -9.07 13.35 -0.01
C LYS A 30 -8.75 13.77 1.41
N GLU A 31 -8.33 12.81 2.24
CA GLU A 31 -7.95 13.07 3.62
C GLU A 31 -6.71 13.98 3.68
N VAL A 32 -5.68 13.71 2.87
CA VAL A 32 -4.50 14.60 2.72
C VAL A 32 -4.92 16.01 2.32
N PHE A 33 -5.78 16.16 1.31
CA PHE A 33 -6.26 17.47 0.88
C PHE A 33 -7.00 18.22 2.01
N ASN A 34 -7.84 17.51 2.77
CA ASN A 34 -8.53 18.08 3.92
C ASN A 34 -7.56 18.50 5.03
N THR A 35 -6.54 17.69 5.32
CA THR A 35 -5.51 18.04 6.31
C THR A 35 -4.64 19.23 5.88
N MET A 36 -4.40 19.41 4.57
CA MET A 36 -3.72 20.59 4.05
C MET A 36 -4.54 21.87 4.25
N LEU A 37 -5.88 21.80 4.15
CA LEU A 37 -6.76 22.95 4.31
C LEU A 37 -6.97 23.34 5.78
N ILE A 38 -7.25 22.36 6.63
CA ILE A 38 -7.60 22.59 8.05
C ILE A 38 -6.34 22.78 8.90
N GLY A 39 -5.19 22.29 8.42
CA GLY A 39 -3.99 22.12 9.22
C GLY A 39 -4.11 20.85 10.08
N GLY A 40 -3.06 20.05 10.10
CA GLY A 40 -3.04 18.79 10.82
C GLY A 40 -1.92 17.88 10.34
N ARG A 41 -1.76 16.74 11.00
CA ARG A 41 -0.83 15.70 10.54
C ARG A 41 -1.45 14.98 9.35
N ALA A 42 -0.66 14.76 8.31
CA ALA A 42 -1.08 13.94 7.17
C ALA A 42 -1.52 12.55 7.67
N PRO A 43 -2.62 11.98 7.13
CA PRO A 43 -3.06 10.66 7.50
C PRO A 43 -1.96 9.64 7.22
N ASN A 44 -1.73 8.73 8.17
CA ASN A 44 -0.91 7.56 7.89
C ASN A 44 -1.56 6.77 6.75
N PRO A 45 -0.79 5.99 5.99
CA PRO A 45 -1.37 5.15 4.96
C PRO A 45 -1.93 4.00 5.77
N ASP A 46 -3.18 4.18 6.23
CA ASP A 46 -3.94 3.09 6.78
C ASP A 46 -3.92 1.94 5.75
N ASP A 47 -4.08 0.70 6.21
CA ASP A 47 -3.92 -0.59 5.49
C ASP A 47 -4.70 -0.76 4.16
N ASP A 48 -5.26 0.32 3.62
CA ASP A 48 -6.00 0.36 2.38
C ASP A 48 -5.04 0.39 1.17
N VAL A 49 -5.41 -0.42 0.18
CA VAL A 49 -4.52 -0.81 -0.92
C VAL A 49 -4.81 0.07 -2.13
N PRO A 50 -3.78 0.51 -2.90
CA PRO A 50 -3.98 1.33 -4.08
C PRO A 50 -4.97 0.73 -5.09
N GLU A 51 -5.75 1.60 -5.71
CA GLU A 51 -6.82 1.26 -6.62
C GLU A 51 -6.30 0.52 -7.85
N SER A 52 -5.10 0.86 -8.32
CA SER A 52 -4.40 0.16 -9.40
C SER A 52 -4.13 -1.31 -9.07
N PHE A 53 -3.74 -1.62 -7.83
CA PHE A 53 -3.59 -3.02 -7.40
C PHE A 53 -4.93 -3.75 -7.33
N ARG A 54 -6.01 -3.07 -6.92
CA ARG A 54 -7.36 -3.66 -6.93
C ARG A 54 -7.83 -3.98 -8.35
N VAL A 55 -7.48 -3.14 -9.32
CA VAL A 55 -7.73 -3.40 -10.75
C VAL A 55 -6.91 -4.59 -11.23
N LEU A 56 -5.61 -4.64 -10.92
CA LEU A 56 -4.75 -5.77 -11.25
C LEU A 56 -5.33 -7.11 -10.75
N VAL A 57 -5.81 -7.16 -9.50
CA VAL A 57 -6.44 -8.38 -8.95
C VAL A 57 -7.69 -8.77 -9.74
N ARG A 58 -8.49 -7.81 -10.20
CA ARG A 58 -9.68 -8.07 -11.02
C ARG A 58 -9.32 -8.54 -12.43
N GLU A 59 -8.26 -7.98 -13.02
CA GLU A 59 -7.75 -8.40 -14.32
C GLU A 59 -7.19 -9.81 -14.28
N LEU A 60 -6.47 -10.18 -13.21
CA LEU A 60 -6.00 -11.56 -13.03
C LEU A 60 -7.19 -12.54 -12.85
N ARG A 61 -8.21 -12.14 -12.08
CA ARG A 61 -9.42 -12.94 -11.93
C ARG A 61 -10.18 -13.16 -13.24
N SER A 62 -10.14 -12.20 -14.18
CA SER A 62 -10.76 -12.37 -15.50
C SER A 62 -10.06 -13.44 -16.35
N LEU A 63 -8.78 -13.68 -16.09
CA LEU A 63 -7.98 -14.76 -16.68
C LEU A 63 -8.09 -16.09 -15.91
N ALA A 64 -9.05 -16.20 -14.99
CA ALA A 64 -9.19 -17.33 -14.06
C ALA A 64 -7.97 -17.55 -13.14
N LEU A 65 -7.18 -16.51 -12.90
CA LEU A 65 -6.07 -16.53 -11.95
C LEU A 65 -6.54 -15.91 -10.62
N GLU A 66 -6.58 -16.72 -9.56
CA GLU A 66 -6.96 -16.26 -8.23
C GLU A 66 -5.72 -15.94 -7.39
N LEU A 67 -5.53 -14.66 -7.06
CA LEU A 67 -4.54 -14.23 -6.06
C LEU A 67 -5.11 -14.43 -4.65
N ASN A 68 -4.60 -15.45 -3.95
CA ASN A 68 -4.86 -15.66 -2.53
C ASN A 68 -3.85 -14.88 -1.69
N TYR A 69 -4.30 -13.77 -1.10
CA TYR A 69 -3.52 -12.96 -0.16
C TYR A 69 -3.56 -13.58 1.25
N PHE A 70 -2.88 -14.71 1.44
CA PHE A 70 -2.92 -15.43 2.72
C PHE A 70 -1.80 -15.03 3.71
N LEU A 71 -0.82 -14.23 3.27
CA LEU A 71 0.46 -14.08 4.00
C LEU A 71 0.71 -12.72 4.69
N ILE A 72 -0.18 -11.74 4.60
CA ILE A 72 0.05 -10.41 5.22
C ILE A 72 -1.01 -10.11 6.29
N SER A 73 -1.29 -11.10 7.14
CA SER A 73 -1.84 -10.81 8.46
C SER A 73 -0.76 -11.20 9.46
N GLU A 74 -0.27 -10.24 10.25
CA GLU A 74 0.68 -10.48 11.35
C GLU A 74 0.21 -11.60 12.30
N LYS A 75 -1.08 -11.93 12.30
CA LYS A 75 -1.66 -13.05 13.07
C LYS A 75 -1.12 -14.43 12.68
N ASN A 76 -0.61 -14.63 11.47
CA ASN A 76 -0.13 -15.93 11.01
C ASN A 76 1.36 -16.19 11.31
N PHE A 77 2.07 -15.24 11.94
CA PHE A 77 3.48 -15.41 12.32
C PHE A 77 3.69 -16.15 13.66
N GLN A 78 2.66 -16.80 14.21
CA GLN A 78 2.86 -17.79 15.28
C GLN A 78 3.35 -19.11 14.68
N ILE A 79 4.64 -19.15 14.32
CA ILE A 79 5.34 -20.41 14.14
C ILE A 79 5.41 -21.05 15.53
N HIS A 80 4.54 -22.02 15.79
CA HIS A 80 4.72 -22.92 16.92
C HIS A 80 6.05 -23.65 16.71
N ARG A 81 7.12 -23.14 17.32
CA ARG A 81 8.35 -23.88 17.49
C ARG A 81 7.97 -25.09 18.36
N LYS A 82 7.80 -26.25 17.74
CA LYS A 82 7.82 -27.51 18.48
C LYS A 82 9.26 -27.67 18.94
N ASP A 83 9.49 -27.36 20.20
CA ASP A 83 10.73 -27.72 20.88
C ASP A 83 10.86 -29.25 20.82
N VAL A 84 11.95 -29.70 20.20
CA VAL A 84 12.47 -31.07 20.28
C VAL A 84 13.65 -31.04 21.23
#